data_AF-A0A091HK16-F1
#
_entry.id   AF-A0A091HK16-F1
#
_cell.length_a   1.000
_cell.length_b   1.000
_cell.length_c   1.000
_cell.angle_alpha   90.00
_cell.angle_beta   90.00
_cell.angle_gamma   90.00
#
_symmetry.space_group_name_H-M   'P 1'
#
loop_
_entity.id
_entity.type
_entity.pdbx_description
1 polymer ?
#
loop_
_entity_poly.entity_id
_entity_poly.type
_entity_poly.pdbx_seq_one_letter_code
_entity_poly.pdbx_strand_id
1 'polypeptide(L)'
;AEAGDLYMWGWNESGQLALPSKALAEERAQAKDTGAGDSPLLPQEQPVAEDVAFISIQAFPALLDLPQDLEVTGVSCGSRHTAAVTRSGELYTWGWGKYGQLGHGDKASSDRPRRVEFLVAEGLRAEEVVCGPWTTYVCVQELG
;
A
#
# COMPACT_ATOMS: atom_id res chain seq x y z
N ALA A 1 18.93 8.83 -10.65
CA ALA A 1 17.49 9.10 -10.68
C ALA A 1 17.07 8.86 -12.11
N GLU A 2 16.41 7.73 -12.34
CA GLU A 2 15.68 7.49 -13.58
C GLU A 2 14.40 8.35 -13.56
N ALA A 3 13.76 8.50 -14.70
CA ALA A 3 12.50 9.23 -14.75
C ALA A 3 11.43 8.51 -13.90
N GLY A 4 10.80 9.24 -12.98
CA GLY A 4 9.73 8.73 -12.10
C GLY A 4 10.16 7.92 -10.89
N ASP A 5 11.45 7.93 -10.50
CA ASP A 5 11.88 7.41 -9.21
C ASP A 5 11.16 8.15 -8.06
N LEU A 6 10.51 7.41 -7.16
CA LEU A 6 9.88 7.97 -5.96
C LEU A 6 10.75 7.69 -4.74
N TYR A 7 11.12 8.75 -4.01
CA TYR A 7 11.86 8.63 -2.75
C TYR A 7 10.95 8.94 -1.56
N MET A 8 11.10 8.20 -0.46
CA MET A 8 10.31 8.41 0.76
C MET A 8 11.15 8.43 2.04
N TRP A 9 10.67 9.20 3.01
CA TRP A 9 11.22 9.33 4.36
C TRP A 9 10.12 9.85 5.31
N GLY A 10 10.34 9.74 6.62
CA GLY A 10 9.42 10.18 7.66
C GLY A 10 8.90 9.02 8.51
N TRP A 11 7.64 9.13 8.95
CA TRP A 11 7.01 8.20 9.89
C TRP A 11 6.18 7.11 9.18
N ASN A 12 6.30 5.85 9.62
CA ASN A 12 5.82 4.66 8.88
C ASN A 12 5.00 3.67 9.72
N GLU A 13 4.49 4.03 10.90
CA GLU A 13 3.73 3.07 11.72
C GLU A 13 2.50 2.50 11.01
N SER A 14 1.90 3.22 10.06
CA SER A 14 0.78 2.70 9.27
C SER A 14 1.19 2.12 7.91
N GLY A 15 2.49 1.95 7.66
CA GLY A 15 3.01 1.46 6.39
C GLY A 15 2.94 2.48 5.25
N GLN A 16 2.67 3.76 5.52
CA GLN A 16 2.45 4.78 4.49
C GLN A 16 3.70 5.17 3.69
N LEU A 17 4.89 4.76 4.14
CA LEU A 17 6.12 4.86 3.36
C LEU A 17 6.37 3.59 2.52
N ALA A 18 5.44 2.63 2.53
CA ALA A 18 5.61 1.34 1.88
C ALA A 18 6.87 0.58 2.35
N LEU A 19 7.18 0.74 3.63
CA LEU A 19 8.23 0.01 4.34
C LEU A 19 7.60 -0.91 5.38
N PRO A 20 8.24 -2.04 5.76
CA PRO A 20 7.69 -2.98 6.74
C PRO A 20 7.25 -2.28 8.04
N SER A 21 5.97 -2.44 8.40
CA SER A 21 5.40 -1.88 9.64
C SER A 21 5.09 -2.99 10.64
N LYS A 22 5.54 -2.79 11.88
CA LYS A 22 5.26 -3.69 13.00
C LYS A 22 3.76 -3.73 13.31
N ALA A 23 3.10 -2.58 13.37
CA ALA A 23 1.68 -2.49 13.68
C ALA A 23 0.82 -3.26 12.66
N LEU A 24 1.17 -3.19 11.37
CA LEU A 24 0.47 -3.95 10.33
C LEU A 24 0.79 -5.45 10.39
N ALA A 25 2.02 -5.82 10.75
CA ALA A 25 2.38 -7.23 10.95
C ALA A 25 1.58 -7.86 12.10
N GLU A 26 1.46 -7.14 13.21
CA GLU A 26 0.63 -7.56 14.35
C GLU A 26 -0.84 -7.68 13.95
N GLU A 27 -1.42 -6.64 13.32
CA GLU A 27 -2.81 -6.64 12.86
C GLU A 27 -3.14 -7.88 12.01
N ARG A 28 -2.26 -8.24 11.07
CA ARG A 28 -2.39 -9.43 10.22
C ARG A 28 -2.30 -10.73 11.02
N ALA A 29 -1.49 -10.78 12.07
CA ALA A 29 -1.38 -11.94 12.95
C ALA A 29 -2.67 -12.14 13.76
N GLN A 30 -3.25 -11.07 14.32
CA GLN A 30 -4.52 -11.15 15.05
C GLN A 30 -5.71 -11.54 14.16
N ALA A 31 -5.76 -11.04 12.93
CA ALA A 31 -6.83 -11.40 12.00
C ALA A 31 -6.88 -12.91 11.68
N LYS A 32 -5.71 -13.57 11.65
CA LYS A 32 -5.60 -15.03 11.41
C LYS A 32 -6.09 -15.86 12.59
N ASP A 33 -5.88 -15.39 13.82
CA ASP A 33 -6.30 -16.10 15.04
C ASP A 33 -7.82 -16.10 15.22
N THR A 34 -8.49 -15.02 14.79
CA THR A 34 -9.96 -14.90 14.89
C THR A 34 -10.75 -15.64 13.79
N GLY A 35 -10.07 -16.26 12.82
CA GLY A 35 -10.68 -16.83 11.60
C GLY A 35 -10.74 -18.36 11.53
N ALA A 36 -10.21 -19.09 12.50
CA ALA A 36 -10.18 -20.55 12.47
C ALA A 36 -11.37 -21.15 13.23
N GLY A 37 -12.39 -21.60 12.49
CA GLY A 37 -13.31 -22.63 12.98
C GLY A 37 -12.55 -23.94 13.19
N ASP A 38 -12.92 -24.68 14.24
CA ASP A 38 -12.27 -25.89 14.75
C ASP A 38 -11.76 -26.86 13.67
N SER A 39 -10.44 -27.03 13.60
CA SER A 39 -9.82 -28.26 13.07
C SER A 39 -8.51 -28.55 13.81
N PRO A 40 -8.23 -29.82 14.14
CA PRO A 40 -7.16 -30.16 15.05
C PRO A 40 -5.79 -29.88 14.43
N LEU A 41 -4.93 -29.26 15.25
CA LEU A 41 -3.59 -28.79 14.94
C LEU A 41 -2.65 -29.96 14.59
N LEU A 42 -2.15 -29.99 13.36
CA LEU A 42 -0.82 -30.54 13.10
C LEU A 42 0.20 -29.46 13.49
N PRO A 43 1.33 -29.81 14.14
CA PRO A 43 2.40 -28.85 14.37
C PRO A 43 3.00 -28.49 13.01
N GLN A 44 2.50 -27.40 12.42
CA GLN A 44 3.15 -26.80 11.27
C GLN A 44 4.39 -26.11 11.80
N GLU A 45 5.56 -26.56 11.33
CA GLU A 45 6.81 -25.84 11.49
C GLU A 45 6.57 -24.40 11.05
N GLN A 46 6.43 -23.50 12.03
CA GLN A 46 6.42 -22.08 11.76
C GLN A 46 7.76 -21.79 11.10
N PRO A 47 7.80 -21.26 9.86
CA PRO A 47 9.04 -20.73 9.36
C PRO A 47 9.42 -19.65 10.38
N VAL A 48 10.56 -19.85 11.02
CA VAL A 48 11.23 -18.87 11.88
C VAL A 48 11.04 -17.54 11.20
N ALA A 49 10.26 -16.65 11.81
CA ALA A 49 10.10 -15.31 11.32
C ALA A 49 11.51 -14.76 11.16
N GLU A 50 11.96 -14.59 9.92
CA GLU A 50 13.16 -13.82 9.64
C GLU A 50 13.00 -12.52 10.42
N ASP A 51 14.06 -12.04 11.08
CA ASP A 51 14.09 -10.75 11.75
C ASP A 51 13.86 -9.65 10.70
N VAL A 52 12.62 -9.48 10.25
CA VAL A 52 12.22 -8.42 9.34
C VAL A 52 12.26 -7.17 10.17
N ALA A 53 13.36 -6.43 10.05
CA ALA A 53 13.55 -5.16 10.72
C ALA A 53 12.40 -4.22 10.31
N PHE A 54 11.45 -4.00 11.22
CA PHE A 54 10.39 -3.03 11.02
C PHE A 54 10.96 -1.62 11.07
N ILE A 55 10.45 -0.75 10.21
CA ILE A 55 10.92 0.64 10.10
C ILE A 55 9.80 1.56 10.62
N SER A 56 10.00 2.14 11.80
CA SER A 56 9.08 3.16 12.36
C SER A 56 9.34 4.57 11.81
N ILE A 57 10.62 4.91 11.63
CA ILE A 57 11.08 6.19 11.09
C ILE A 57 12.13 5.90 10.03
N GLN A 58 11.90 6.39 8.81
CA GLN A 58 12.90 6.46 7.75
C GLN A 58 13.49 7.86 7.77
N ALA A 59 14.63 8.06 8.43
CA ALA A 59 15.18 9.41 8.66
C ALA A 59 15.81 10.06 7.41
N PHE A 60 16.11 9.26 6.39
CA PHE A 60 16.77 9.70 5.16
C PHE A 60 15.97 9.27 3.94
N PRO A 61 16.03 10.00 2.82
CA PRO A 61 15.40 9.57 1.57
C PRO A 61 15.88 8.16 1.19
N ALA A 62 14.95 7.24 1.00
CA ALA A 62 15.22 5.93 0.42
C ALA A 62 14.42 5.81 -0.88
N LEU A 63 14.87 4.97 -1.81
CA LEU A 63 14.13 4.66 -3.03
C LEU A 63 12.96 3.74 -2.71
N LEU A 64 11.76 4.10 -3.17
CA LEU A 64 10.59 3.26 -3.04
C LEU A 64 10.71 2.05 -3.96
N ASP A 65 10.54 0.86 -3.41
CA ASP A 65 10.48 -0.38 -4.18
C ASP A 65 9.09 -0.51 -4.83
N LEU A 66 8.97 -0.03 -6.06
CA LEU A 66 7.82 -0.25 -6.93
C LEU A 66 8.13 -1.36 -7.94
N PRO A 67 7.10 -2.04 -8.49
CA PRO A 67 7.29 -2.94 -9.62
C PRO A 67 8.21 -2.32 -10.69
N GLN A 68 9.15 -3.12 -11.21
CA GLN A 68 10.13 -2.66 -12.20
C GLN A 68 9.44 -2.02 -13.42
N ASP A 69 10.07 -0.97 -13.97
CA ASP A 69 9.61 -0.18 -15.13
C ASP A 69 8.39 0.72 -14.89
N LEU A 70 7.95 0.91 -13.64
CA LEU A 70 6.94 1.92 -13.31
C LEU A 70 7.56 3.30 -13.15
N GLU A 71 7.23 4.18 -14.08
CA GLU A 71 7.54 5.61 -13.98
C GLU A 71 6.41 6.36 -13.26
N VAL A 72 6.65 6.89 -12.06
CA VAL A 72 5.66 7.66 -11.31
C VAL A 72 5.52 9.07 -11.90
N THR A 73 4.29 9.49 -12.19
CA THR A 73 3.96 10.83 -12.72
C THR A 73 3.22 11.71 -11.72
N GLY A 74 2.59 11.11 -10.70
CA GLY A 74 1.88 11.84 -9.65
C GLY A 74 1.88 11.09 -8.33
N VAL A 75 1.90 11.83 -7.22
CA VAL A 75 1.81 11.29 -5.87
C VAL A 75 0.93 12.20 -5.01
N SER A 76 0.16 11.59 -4.11
CA SER A 76 -0.61 12.31 -3.11
C SER A 76 -0.61 11.52 -1.80
N CYS A 77 -0.57 12.25 -0.67
CA CYS A 77 -0.55 11.67 0.66
C CYS A 77 -1.70 12.21 1.51
N GLY A 78 -2.40 11.31 2.20
CA GLY A 78 -3.31 11.68 3.28
C GLY A 78 -2.63 11.61 4.64
N SER A 79 -3.42 11.54 5.72
CA SER A 79 -2.86 11.50 7.08
C SER A 79 -1.99 10.27 7.34
N ARG A 80 -2.36 9.12 6.76
CA ARG A 80 -1.74 7.81 7.02
C ARG A 80 -1.76 6.88 5.80
N HIS A 81 -1.98 7.41 4.60
CA HIS A 81 -1.99 6.64 3.37
C HIS A 81 -1.38 7.46 2.24
N THR A 82 -0.94 6.76 1.21
CA THR A 82 -0.26 7.33 0.05
C THR A 82 -0.88 6.72 -1.21
N ALA A 83 -0.97 7.53 -2.25
CA ALA A 83 -1.38 7.12 -3.57
C ALA A 83 -0.37 7.61 -4.61
N ALA A 84 -0.09 6.79 -5.63
CA ALA A 84 0.78 7.14 -6.73
C ALA A 84 0.13 6.75 -8.07
N VAL A 85 0.27 7.62 -9.06
CA VAL A 85 -0.14 7.40 -10.45
C VAL A 85 1.12 7.19 -11.28
N THR A 86 1.10 6.16 -12.12
CA THR A 86 2.19 5.83 -13.04
C THR A 86 1.95 6.45 -14.42
N ARG A 87 2.98 6.53 -15.26
CA ARG A 87 2.88 6.95 -16.66
C ARG A 87 1.92 6.07 -17.47
N SER A 88 1.80 4.78 -17.13
CA SER A 88 0.82 3.86 -17.72
C SER A 88 -0.63 4.20 -17.32
N GLY A 89 -0.84 5.08 -16.34
CA GLY A 89 -2.16 5.45 -15.81
C GLY A 89 -2.68 4.47 -14.77
N GLU A 90 -1.80 3.67 -14.17
CA GLU A 90 -2.15 2.77 -13.06
C GLU A 90 -2.11 3.54 -11.74
N LEU A 91 -3.11 3.30 -10.89
CA LEU A 91 -3.17 3.85 -9.55
C LEU A 91 -2.72 2.81 -8.53
N TYR A 92 -1.75 3.18 -7.71
CA TYR A 92 -1.30 2.40 -6.55
C TYR A 92 -1.66 3.13 -5.26
N THR A 93 -2.11 2.40 -4.25
CA THR A 93 -2.41 2.95 -2.93
C THR A 93 -1.90 2.03 -1.81
N TRP A 94 -1.45 2.63 -0.72
CA TRP A 94 -0.96 1.92 0.47
C TRP A 94 -1.05 2.78 1.73
N GLY A 95 -0.79 2.17 2.88
CA GLY A 95 -0.90 2.74 4.22
C GLY A 95 -2.13 2.24 4.98
N TRP A 96 -2.70 3.11 5.81
CA TRP A 96 -3.87 2.82 6.64
C TRP A 96 -5.16 2.78 5.82
N GLY A 97 -5.90 1.67 5.89
CA GLY A 97 -7.06 1.41 5.03
C GLY A 97 -8.41 1.28 5.71
N LYS A 98 -8.54 1.59 7.01
CA LYS A 98 -9.74 1.20 7.79
C LYS A 98 -11.04 1.90 7.39
N TYR A 99 -10.97 3.00 6.63
CA TYR A 99 -12.15 3.66 6.06
C TYR A 99 -12.32 3.38 4.56
N GLY A 100 -11.54 2.44 3.99
CA GLY A 100 -11.61 2.06 2.59
C GLY A 100 -10.89 3.03 1.64
N GLN A 101 -10.11 3.99 2.16
CA GLN A 101 -9.41 5.00 1.34
C GLN A 101 -8.39 4.42 0.35
N LEU A 102 -8.00 3.16 0.51
CA LEU A 102 -7.09 2.51 -0.42
C LEU A 102 -7.82 2.02 -1.69
N GLY A 103 -9.14 1.85 -1.66
CA GLY A 103 -9.92 1.46 -2.85
C GLY A 103 -9.78 -0.01 -3.26
N HIS A 104 -9.30 -0.89 -2.37
CA HIS A 104 -9.02 -2.30 -2.67
C HIS A 104 -10.23 -3.25 -2.51
N GLY A 105 -11.43 -2.71 -2.31
CA GLY A 105 -12.65 -3.49 -2.05
C GLY A 105 -12.78 -4.00 -0.61
N ASP A 106 -11.84 -3.63 0.27
CA ASP A 106 -11.80 -4.00 1.68
C ASP A 106 -11.36 -2.81 2.56
N LYS A 107 -11.15 -3.08 3.86
CA LYS A 107 -10.69 -2.10 4.86
C LYS A 107 -9.30 -2.45 5.41
N ALA A 108 -8.54 -3.29 4.71
CA ALA A 108 -7.23 -3.74 5.16
C ALA A 108 -6.19 -2.63 4.96
N SER A 109 -5.29 -2.46 5.93
CA SER A 109 -4.11 -1.62 5.77
C SER A 109 -3.04 -2.37 4.98
N SER A 110 -2.18 -1.66 4.25
CA SER A 110 -1.09 -2.25 3.46
C SER A 110 0.21 -1.48 3.68
N ASP A 111 1.30 -2.17 3.99
CA ASP A 111 2.67 -1.63 4.00
C ASP A 111 3.37 -1.81 2.64
N ARG A 112 2.63 -2.17 1.60
CA ARG A 112 3.12 -2.30 0.24
C ARG A 112 2.20 -1.58 -0.75
N PRO A 113 2.74 -0.93 -1.79
CA PRO A 113 1.94 -0.38 -2.88
C PRO A 113 1.12 -1.51 -3.51
N ARG A 114 -0.19 -1.32 -3.60
CA ARG A 114 -1.09 -2.25 -4.28
C ARG A 114 -1.85 -1.50 -5.36
N ARG A 115 -1.95 -2.11 -6.54
CA ARG A 115 -2.70 -1.55 -7.66
C ARG A 115 -4.19 -1.59 -7.36
N VAL A 116 -4.90 -0.52 -7.69
CA VAL A 116 -6.35 -0.42 -7.55
C VAL A 116 -7.01 -1.12 -8.73
N GLU A 117 -7.26 -2.42 -8.59
CA GLU A 117 -7.75 -3.30 -9.66
C GLU A 117 -9.12 -2.87 -10.23
N PHE A 118 -9.93 -2.15 -9.45
CA PHE A 118 -11.22 -1.65 -9.93
C PHE A 118 -11.07 -0.78 -11.19
N LEU A 119 -10.09 0.13 -11.24
CA LEU A 119 -9.90 0.99 -12.41
C LEU A 119 -9.48 0.18 -13.64
N VAL A 120 -8.62 -0.83 -13.45
CA VAL A 120 -8.18 -1.72 -14.53
C VAL A 120 -9.35 -2.53 -15.09
N ALA A 121 -10.20 -3.08 -14.21
CA ALA A 121 -11.36 -3.86 -14.60
C ALA A 121 -12.39 -3.03 -15.40
N GLU A 122 -12.53 -1.75 -15.07
CA GLU A 122 -13.41 -0.80 -15.75
C GLU A 122 -12.77 -0.13 -16.98
N GLY A 123 -11.53 -0.48 -17.35
CA GLY A 123 -10.84 0.14 -18.48
C GLY A 123 -10.52 1.63 -18.27
N LEU A 124 -10.37 2.06 -17.01
CA LEU A 124 -10.09 3.43 -16.61
C LEU A 124 -8.60 3.63 -16.32
N ARG A 125 -8.05 4.74 -16.80
CA ARG A 125 -6.69 5.20 -16.48
C ARG A 125 -6.73 6.38 -15.54
N ALA A 126 -5.96 6.34 -14.46
CA ALA A 126 -5.80 7.47 -13.55
C ALA A 126 -4.92 8.55 -14.19
N GLU A 127 -5.38 9.79 -14.15
CA GLU A 127 -4.63 10.97 -14.60
C GLU A 127 -4.10 11.76 -13.40
N GLU A 128 -4.95 11.97 -12.40
CA GLU A 128 -4.63 12.73 -11.20
C GLU A 128 -5.18 12.04 -9.96
N VAL A 129 -4.49 12.21 -8.83
CA VAL A 129 -4.92 11.71 -7.52
C VAL A 129 -4.78 12.78 -6.45
N VAL A 130 -5.79 12.89 -5.58
CA VAL A 130 -5.80 13.78 -4.41
C VAL A 130 -6.25 13.02 -3.18
N CYS A 131 -5.47 13.10 -2.11
CA CYS A 131 -5.76 12.47 -0.83
C CYS A 131 -6.20 13.53 0.17
N GLY A 132 -7.39 13.35 0.74
CA GLY A 132 -7.77 14.02 1.97
C GLY A 132 -7.19 13.30 3.20
N PRO A 133 -7.52 13.73 4.43
CA PRO A 133 -7.07 13.05 5.64
C PRO A 133 -7.36 11.54 5.63
N TRP A 134 -8.55 11.18 5.14
CA TRP A 134 -9.10 9.81 5.19
C TRP A 134 -9.80 9.39 3.89
N THR A 135 -9.58 10.10 2.80
CA THR A 135 -10.29 9.95 1.54
C THR A 135 -9.33 10.03 0.36
N THR A 136 -9.72 9.44 -0.77
CA THR A 136 -8.97 9.48 -2.03
C THR A 136 -9.91 9.88 -3.14
N TYR A 137 -9.52 10.87 -3.94
CA TYR A 137 -10.20 11.32 -5.15
C TYR A 137 -9.28 11.06 -6.34
N VAL A 138 -9.84 10.58 -7.45
CA VAL A 138 -9.08 10.22 -8.65
C VAL A 138 -9.82 10.79 -9.86
N CYS A 139 -9.10 11.53 -10.70
CA CYS A 139 -9.57 11.88 -12.04
C CYS A 139 -9.13 10.77 -13.00
N VAL A 140 -10.05 10.28 -13.82
CA VAL A 140 -9.81 9.14 -14.72
C VAL A 140 -10.22 9.43 -16.15
N GLN A 141 -9.56 8.75 -17.07
CA GLN A 141 -9.89 8.71 -18.48
C GLN A 141 -10.31 7.30 -18.89
N GLU A 142 -11.40 7.19 -19.65
CA GLU A 142 -11.84 5.92 -20.24
C GLU A 142 -10.96 5.55 -21.44
N LEU A 143 -10.57 4.28 -21.53
CA LEU A 143 -9.94 3.73 -22.72
C LEU A 143 -11.03 3.49 -23.78
N GLY A 144 -11.03 4.35 -24.80
CA GLY A 144 -11.91 4.20 -25.98
C GLY A 144 -11.58 3.00 -26.86
#